data_AF-A0A3S4HJ78-F1
#
_entry.id   AF-A0A3S4HJ78-F1
#
_cell.length_a   1.000
_cell.length_b   1.000
_cell.length_c   1.000
_cell.angle_alpha   90.00
_cell.angle_beta   90.00
_cell.angle_gamma   90.00
#
_symmetry.space_group_name_H-M   'P 1'
#
loop_
_entity.id
_entity.type
_entity.pdbx_description
1 polymer ?
#
loop_
_entity_poly.entity_id
_entity_poly.type
_entity_poly.pdbx_seq_one_letter_code
_entity_poly.pdbx_strand_id
1 'polypeptide(L)'
;MTLEGGVERDRKSAIRTILVVTLLNPYVWLDTVVLIGSVSSVYGEHGSLSFLMGSLSASVLWFGAIGLFAGKLAPLFTKPASWRVLDCVIGFVMLFTASMLVYNYGLSAPLPL
;
A
#
# COMPACT_ATOMS: atom_id res chain seq x y z
N MET A 1 41.65 8.91 -18.22
CA MET A 1 40.36 9.63 -18.14
C MET A 1 39.40 8.77 -17.32
N THR A 2 39.41 8.94 -16.01
CA THR A 2 38.52 8.28 -15.04
C THR A 2 37.61 9.35 -14.48
N LEU A 3 36.40 9.48 -15.04
CA LEU A 3 35.32 10.23 -14.41
C LEU A 3 34.37 9.23 -13.76
N GLU A 4 34.80 8.64 -12.65
CA GLU A 4 33.84 8.06 -11.70
C GLU A 4 33.22 9.23 -10.93
N GLY A 5 32.26 9.90 -11.60
CA GLY A 5 31.35 10.81 -10.95
C GLY A 5 30.55 10.00 -9.94
N GLY A 6 31.05 9.96 -8.71
CA GLY A 6 30.33 9.46 -7.55
C GLY A 6 29.01 10.22 -7.49
N VAL A 7 27.93 9.53 -7.81
CA VAL A 7 26.59 10.02 -7.52
C VAL A 7 26.49 10.02 -6.00
N GLU A 8 26.87 11.12 -5.36
CA GLU A 8 26.29 11.47 -4.07
C GLU A 8 24.78 11.45 -4.31
N ARG A 9 24.12 10.36 -3.90
CA ARG A 9 22.67 10.28 -3.95
C ARG A 9 22.15 11.32 -3.00
N ASP A 10 21.93 12.52 -3.53
CA ASP A 10 21.38 13.63 -2.80
C ASP A 10 20.10 13.17 -2.12
N ARG A 11 20.06 13.25 -0.79
CA ARG A 11 18.94 12.77 0.03
C ARG A 11 17.62 13.41 -0.44
N LYS A 12 17.68 14.64 -0.97
CA LYS A 12 16.50 15.31 -1.54
C LYS A 12 16.07 14.67 -2.86
N SER A 13 16.99 14.23 -3.71
CA SER A 13 16.69 13.45 -4.93
C SER A 13 16.00 12.11 -4.61
N ALA A 14 16.46 11.39 -3.58
CA ALA A 14 15.81 10.16 -3.14
C ALA A 14 14.39 10.41 -2.60
N ILE A 15 14.22 11.42 -1.74
CA ILE A 15 12.91 11.82 -1.21
C ILE A 15 11.97 12.24 -2.34
N ARG A 16 12.44 13.05 -3.30
CA ARG A 16 11.65 13.48 -4.47
C ARG A 16 11.22 12.30 -5.33
N THR A 17 12.12 11.37 -5.61
CA THR A 17 11.81 10.19 -6.42
C THR A 17 10.74 9.35 -5.75
N ILE A 18 10.85 9.09 -4.45
CA ILE A 18 9.85 8.34 -3.68
C ILE A 18 8.51 9.09 -3.66
N LEU A 19 8.53 10.42 -3.46
CA LEU A 19 7.32 11.24 -3.44
C LEU A 19 6.61 11.21 -4.79
N VAL A 20 7.35 11.37 -5.89
CA VAL A 20 6.80 11.33 -7.24
C VAL A 20 6.24 9.94 -7.53
N VAL A 21 6.99 8.87 -7.28
CA VAL A 21 6.52 7.50 -7.55
C VAL A 21 5.31 7.13 -6.69
N THR A 22 5.25 7.59 -5.44
CA THR A 22 4.15 7.26 -4.51
C THR A 22 2.91 8.13 -4.75
N LEU A 23 3.06 9.44 -4.97
CA LEU A 23 1.94 10.36 -5.18
C LEU A 23 1.44 10.39 -6.63
N LEU A 24 2.29 10.11 -7.61
CA LEU A 24 1.89 10.03 -9.02
C LEU A 24 1.27 8.68 -9.37
N ASN A 25 1.25 7.73 -8.42
CA ASN A 25 0.54 6.48 -8.59
C ASN A 25 -0.97 6.71 -8.39
N PRO A 26 -1.81 6.62 -9.45
CA PRO A 26 -3.25 6.82 -9.33
C PRO A 26 -3.91 5.80 -8.40
N TYR A 27 -3.30 4.63 -8.20
CA TYR A 27 -3.83 3.61 -7.30
C TYR A 27 -3.81 4.04 -5.83
N VAL A 28 -2.80 4.81 -5.40
CA VAL A 28 -2.76 5.30 -4.01
C VAL A 28 -3.97 6.19 -3.70
N TRP A 29 -4.41 6.99 -4.68
CA TRP A 29 -5.57 7.85 -4.53
C TRP A 29 -6.88 7.06 -4.47
N LEU A 30 -6.98 5.97 -5.23
CA LEU A 30 -8.13 5.08 -5.19
C LEU A 30 -8.27 4.44 -3.80
N ASP A 31 -7.19 3.91 -3.25
CA ASP A 31 -7.22 3.22 -1.96
C ASP A 31 -7.40 4.18 -0.77
N THR A 32 -6.83 5.39 -0.82
CA THR A 32 -6.81 6.31 0.34
C THR A 32 -7.89 7.39 0.31
N VAL A 33 -8.27 7.90 -0.86
CA VAL A 33 -9.25 8.98 -0.95
C VAL A 33 -10.60 8.45 -1.40
N VAL A 34 -10.62 7.58 -2.41
CA VAL A 34 -11.88 7.06 -2.97
C VAL A 34 -12.48 5.97 -2.08
N LEU A 35 -11.71 4.95 -1.68
CA LEU A 35 -12.21 3.89 -0.80
C LEU A 35 -12.54 4.43 0.61
N ILE A 36 -11.61 5.12 1.29
CA ILE A 36 -11.89 5.71 2.62
C ILE A 36 -13.01 6.75 2.53
N GLY A 37 -13.04 7.58 1.48
CA GLY A 37 -14.11 8.55 1.25
C GLY A 37 -15.48 7.86 1.10
N SER A 38 -15.55 6.79 0.32
CA SER A 38 -16.79 6.00 0.15
C SER A 38 -17.24 5.37 1.47
N VAL A 39 -16.33 4.79 2.25
CA VAL A 39 -16.63 4.17 3.55
C VAL A 39 -17.07 5.23 4.57
N SER A 40 -16.46 6.42 4.56
CA SER A 40 -16.82 7.51 5.48
C SER A 40 -18.23 8.05 5.25
N SER A 41 -18.73 8.03 4.00
CA SER A 41 -20.08 8.50 3.65
C SER A 41 -21.22 7.65 4.24
N VAL A 42 -20.92 6.40 4.64
CA VAL A 42 -21.89 5.48 5.27
C VAL A 42 -22.20 5.92 6.71
N TYR A 43 -21.29 6.68 7.35
CA TYR A 43 -21.44 7.20 8.70
C TYR A 43 -21.74 8.71 8.62
N GLY A 44 -23.03 9.09 8.56
CA GLY A 44 -23.49 10.50 8.47
C GLY A 44 -22.91 11.46 9.52
N GLU A 45 -23.28 12.75 9.47
CA GLU A 45 -22.58 13.86 10.18
C GLU A 45 -22.24 13.63 11.67
N HIS A 46 -23.05 12.86 12.41
CA HIS A 46 -22.82 12.62 13.84
C HIS A 46 -21.84 11.47 14.16
N GLY A 47 -21.58 10.55 13.21
CA GLY A 47 -20.66 9.41 13.38
C GLY A 47 -19.29 9.59 12.73
N SER A 48 -19.11 10.64 11.93
CA SER A 48 -17.87 10.88 11.18
C SER A 48 -16.65 11.16 12.07
N LEU A 49 -16.83 11.81 13.23
CA LEU A 49 -15.72 12.11 14.15
C LEU A 49 -15.15 10.85 14.84
N SER A 50 -16.00 9.90 15.24
CA SER A 50 -15.55 8.64 15.83
C SER A 50 -14.90 7.73 14.79
N PHE A 51 -15.40 7.73 13.55
CA PHE A 51 -14.77 7.05 12.43
C PHE A 51 -13.40 7.64 12.09
N LEU A 52 -13.27 8.98 12.08
CA LEU A 52 -11.99 9.67 11.87
C LEU A 52 -10.96 9.25 12.92
N MET A 53 -11.32 9.35 14.20
CA MET A 53 -10.49 8.92 15.34
C MET A 53 -10.08 7.44 15.24
N GLY A 54 -11.01 6.57 14.85
CA GLY A 54 -10.76 5.15 14.61
C GLY A 54 -9.77 4.93 13.46
N SER A 55 -9.96 5.59 12.32
CA SER A 55 -9.07 5.45 11.15
C SER A 55 -7.67 5.99 11.43
N LEU A 56 -7.56 7.11 12.16
CA LEU A 56 -6.30 7.71 12.57
C LEU A 56 -5.55 6.80 13.53
N SER A 57 -6.22 6.30 14.58
CA SER A 57 -5.60 5.38 15.54
C SER A 57 -5.20 4.05 14.89
N ALA A 58 -6.04 3.49 14.02
CA ALA A 58 -5.71 2.29 13.24
C ALA A 58 -4.51 2.53 12.31
N SER A 59 -4.45 3.68 11.62
CA SER A 59 -3.32 4.05 10.77
C SER A 59 -2.03 4.18 11.59
N VAL A 60 -2.07 4.87 12.74
CA VAL A 60 -0.91 5.02 13.63
C VAL A 60 -0.45 3.67 14.17
N LEU A 61 -1.37 2.81 14.60
CA LEU A 61 -1.07 1.45 15.04
C LEU A 61 -0.42 0.63 13.91
N TRP A 62 -0.97 0.71 12.70
CA TRP A 62 -0.47 -0.01 11.54
C TRP A 62 0.92 0.45 11.11
N PHE A 63 1.10 1.76 10.87
CA PHE A 63 2.41 2.33 10.50
C PHE A 63 3.44 2.16 11.62
N GLY A 64 3.02 2.32 12.88
CA GLY A 64 3.85 2.07 14.05
C GLY A 64 4.31 0.62 14.12
N ALA A 65 3.39 -0.34 13.91
CA ALA A 65 3.73 -1.76 13.81
C ALA A 65 4.75 -1.99 12.69
N ILE A 66 4.50 -1.52 11.46
CA ILE A 66 5.45 -1.66 10.35
C ILE A 66 6.80 -1.05 10.69
N GLY A 67 6.87 0.15 11.29
CA GLY A 67 8.13 0.79 11.68
C GLY A 67 8.93 -0.03 12.71
N LEU A 68 8.24 -0.57 13.72
CA LEU A 68 8.85 -1.43 14.74
C LEU A 68 9.31 -2.78 14.17
N PHE A 69 8.53 -3.35 13.25
CA PHE A 69 8.87 -4.59 12.56
C PHE A 69 9.94 -4.37 11.48
N ALA A 70 10.00 -3.21 10.83
CA ALA A 70 10.98 -2.89 9.79
C ALA A 70 12.41 -3.00 10.30
N GLY A 71 12.67 -2.55 11.54
CA GLY A 71 13.98 -2.71 12.19
C GLY A 71 14.35 -4.18 12.44
N LYS A 72 13.37 -5.02 12.83
CA LYS A 72 13.57 -6.47 13.01
C LYS A 72 13.70 -7.24 11.69
N LEU A 73 13.09 -6.73 10.61
CA LEU A 73 13.19 -7.30 9.27
C LEU A 73 14.41 -6.79 8.47
N ALA A 74 15.03 -5.68 8.87
CA ALA A 74 16.27 -5.17 8.26
C ALA A 74 17.38 -6.23 8.12
N PRO A 75 17.71 -7.05 9.14
CA PRO A 75 18.68 -8.14 8.98
C PRO A 75 18.17 -9.32 8.13
N LEU A 76 16.85 -9.45 7.94
CA LEU A 76 16.24 -10.45 7.07
C LEU A 76 16.39 -10.05 5.59
N PHE A 77 16.19 -8.77 5.26
CA PHE A 77 16.33 -8.24 3.90
C PHE A 77 17.76 -8.24 3.34
N THR A 78 18.77 -8.48 4.18
CA THR A 78 20.15 -8.78 3.73
C THR A 78 20.24 -10.10 2.95
N LYS A 79 19.27 -11.00 3.08
CA LYS A 79 19.21 -12.27 2.34
C LYS A 79 18.30 -12.14 1.11
N PRO A 80 18.76 -12.54 -0.09
CA PRO A 80 17.93 -12.51 -1.31
C PRO A 80 16.70 -13.42 -1.22
N ALA A 81 16.69 -14.41 -0.32
CA ALA A 81 15.53 -15.25 -0.05
C ALA A 81 14.35 -14.47 0.57
N SER A 82 14.60 -13.44 1.38
CA SER A 82 13.53 -12.65 2.01
C SER A 82 12.78 -11.78 1.01
N TRP A 83 13.49 -11.27 -0.02
CA TRP A 83 12.85 -10.60 -1.15
C TRP A 83 11.93 -11.54 -1.93
N ARG A 84 12.40 -12.78 -2.20
CA ARG A 84 11.57 -13.79 -2.89
C ARG A 84 10.34 -14.18 -2.09
N VAL A 85 10.46 -14.34 -0.77
CA VAL A 85 9.30 -14.66 0.09
C VAL A 85 8.31 -13.51 0.09
N LEU A 86 8.77 -12.27 0.17
CA LEU A 86 7.89 -11.09 0.06
C LEU A 86 7.16 -11.07 -1.28
N ASP A 87 7.88 -11.27 -2.39
CA ASP A 87 7.27 -11.32 -3.72
C ASP A 87 6.26 -12.46 -3.86
N CYS A 88 6.56 -13.66 -3.33
CA CYS A 88 5.62 -14.78 -3.30
C CYS A 88 4.37 -14.46 -2.49
N VAL A 89 4.51 -13.81 -1.33
CA VAL A 89 3.37 -13.41 -0.50
C VAL A 89 2.52 -12.36 -1.23
N ILE A 90 3.15 -11.34 -1.83
CA ILE A 90 2.44 -10.31 -2.61
C ILE A 90 1.71 -10.95 -3.79
N GLY A 91 2.39 -11.82 -4.55
CA GLY A 91 1.80 -12.54 -5.67
C GLY A 91 0.63 -13.43 -5.25
N PHE A 92 0.76 -14.11 -4.11
CA PHE A 92 -0.33 -14.91 -3.54
C PHE A 92 -1.54 -14.04 -3.14
N VAL A 93 -1.31 -12.90 -2.48
CA VAL A 93 -2.37 -11.96 -2.13
C VAL A 93 -3.04 -11.40 -3.39
N MET A 94 -2.28 -11.03 -4.42
CA MET A 94 -2.84 -10.58 -5.71
C MET A 94 -3.66 -11.66 -6.41
N LEU A 95 -3.19 -12.90 -6.45
CA LEU A 95 -3.95 -14.01 -7.02
C LEU A 95 -5.22 -14.27 -6.22
N PHE A 96 -5.15 -14.18 -4.90
CA PHE A 96 -6.31 -14.35 -4.03
C PHE A 96 -7.36 -13.25 -4.25
N THR A 97 -6.96 -11.97 -4.25
CA THR A 97 -7.89 -10.86 -4.48
C THR A 97 -8.47 -10.89 -5.90
N ALA A 98 -7.66 -11.21 -6.92
CA ALA A 98 -8.14 -11.39 -8.29
C ALA A 98 -9.14 -12.56 -8.40
N SER A 99 -8.84 -13.70 -7.77
CA SER A 99 -9.73 -14.87 -7.75
C SER A 99 -11.05 -14.55 -7.05
N MET A 100 -11.00 -13.82 -5.93
CA MET A 100 -12.19 -13.37 -5.21
C MET A 100 -13.05 -12.45 -6.08
N LEU A 101 -12.43 -11.54 -6.83
CA LEU A 101 -13.13 -10.61 -7.72
C LEU A 101 -13.76 -11.36 -8.91
N VAL A 102 -13.04 -12.29 -9.53
CA VAL A 102 -13.58 -13.15 -10.60
C VAL A 102 -14.71 -14.04 -10.10
N TYR A 103 -14.60 -14.62 -8.92
CA TYR A 103 -15.69 -15.43 -8.34
C TYR A 103 -16.92 -14.58 -8.04
N ASN A 104 -16.74 -13.39 -7.48
CA ASN A 104 -17.83 -12.51 -7.07
C ASN A 104 -18.55 -11.86 -8.27
N TYR A 105 -17.81 -11.38 -9.29
CA TYR A 105 -18.39 -10.69 -10.45
C TYR A 105 -18.56 -11.58 -11.70
N GLY A 106 -17.77 -12.63 -11.86
CA GLY A 106 -17.76 -13.50 -13.04
C GLY A 106 -18.73 -14.68 -13.00
N LEU A 107 -19.28 -15.01 -11.82
CA LEU A 107 -20.23 -16.13 -11.67
C LEU A 107 -21.66 -15.68 -11.31
N SER A 108 -21.88 -14.39 -11.01
CA SER A 108 -23.15 -13.84 -10.51
C SER A 108 -23.85 -12.88 -11.48
N ALA A 109 -23.26 -12.58 -12.64
CA ALA A 109 -23.94 -11.89 -13.72
C ALA A 109 -24.71 -12.92 -14.56
N PRO A 110 -26.04 -13.09 -14.41
CA PRO A 110 -26.81 -13.71 -15.47
C PRO A 110 -26.57 -12.87 -16.73
N LEU A 111 -26.05 -13.50 -17.79
CA LEU A 111 -26.02 -12.91 -19.11
C LEU A 111 -27.39 -12.26 -19.38
N PRO A 112 -27.48 -10.94 -19.62
CA PRO A 112 -28.72 -10.36 -20.11
C PRO A 112 -28.88 -10.87 -21.55
N LEU A 113 -29.54 -12.02 -21.70
CA LEU A 113 -30.25 -12.41 -22.91
C LEU A 113 -31.60 -11.71 -22.94
#